data_AF-A0A1F3YID4-F1
#
_entry.id   AF-A0A1F3YID4-F1
#
_cell.length_a   1.000
_cell.length_b   1.000
_cell.length_c   1.000
_cell.angle_alpha   90.00
_cell.angle_beta   90.00
_cell.angle_gamma   90.00
#
_symmetry.space_group_name_H-M   'P 1'
#
loop_
_entity.id
_entity.type
_entity.pdbx_description
1 polymer ?
#
loop_
_entity_poly.entity_id
_entity_poly.type
_entity_poly.pdbx_seq_one_letter_code
_entity_poly.pdbx_strand_id
1 'polypeptide(L)'
;MAICRSKLRVTGTKFHAGLIMSARLASAMILVAVASLSTHAADSALSQLDQQCLACHSAKGLEMKLANGDVLSLQVQGAVFTKTVHNKIGCAVCHAATSFENHPPVKRKIAGSREYSLEMNRVCQSCHAPIFKLYESSIHAALFREGNSYAPVCTDCHSPHAVMAKASYDAASGAPCSKCHDPIFNAYAGSVHGKTGLNCSNCHRAHDVTPATAGDQLKNACLGCHQGALDSHRIWLPNAGRHFDAVSCPACHSPTAKRKVDLRLYDNVAQERVAEREGVPQFETRARLAGAKGAGLDAMALRSLLRGFNIEGTDNRTTLRGRLEVTTGVEAHQLTRSAQAIRDCAKCHQQGADPFQSVTVSIVGSDGRSVRYGAKPEVLNSIVSVDSVGGFYAIGGTRIKLLDWLLALAVLGGIGVPLGHMTVRWLFRRYAKKISGKEDS
;
A
#
# COMPACT_ATOMS: atom_id res chain seq x y z
N MET A 1 -1.11 31.55 -99.29
CA MET A 1 -2.44 32.17 -99.48
C MET A 1 -2.54 33.41 -98.60
N ALA A 2 -2.76 34.57 -99.25
CA ALA A 2 -3.31 35.84 -98.78
C ALA A 2 -3.00 36.42 -97.36
N ILE A 3 -2.09 37.41 -97.36
CA ILE A 3 -2.19 38.79 -96.81
C ILE A 3 -3.43 39.15 -95.96
N CYS A 4 -3.22 39.73 -94.76
CA CYS A 4 -3.87 41.01 -94.39
C CYS A 4 -3.17 41.76 -93.24
N ARG A 5 -2.98 43.07 -93.46
CA ARG A 5 -2.47 44.10 -92.53
C ARG A 5 -3.60 44.62 -91.63
N SER A 6 -3.28 45.10 -90.42
CA SER A 6 -3.84 46.37 -89.93
C SER A 6 -3.09 46.95 -88.74
N LYS A 7 -2.83 48.26 -88.81
CA LYS A 7 -2.11 49.12 -87.86
C LYS A 7 -3.00 49.58 -86.68
N LEU A 8 -2.32 49.81 -85.55
CA LEU A 8 -2.49 50.80 -84.46
C LEU A 8 -3.88 51.32 -84.06
N ARG A 9 -4.12 51.33 -82.73
CA ARG A 9 -4.39 52.59 -82.00
C ARG A 9 -4.07 52.48 -80.51
N VAL A 10 -3.31 53.47 -80.01
CA VAL A 10 -3.05 53.75 -78.60
C VAL A 10 -3.97 54.88 -78.15
N THR A 11 -4.62 54.70 -77.01
CA THR A 11 -5.15 55.73 -76.09
C THR A 11 -5.02 55.08 -74.70
N GLY A 12 -4.34 55.60 -73.68
CA GLY A 12 -4.35 56.96 -73.17
C GLY A 12 -4.79 56.90 -71.69
N THR A 13 -3.79 56.93 -70.79
CA THR A 13 -3.81 57.46 -69.40
C THR A 13 -4.93 57.05 -68.44
N LYS A 14 -4.59 56.25 -67.41
CA LYS A 14 -5.11 56.30 -66.00
C LYS A 14 -4.53 55.12 -65.20
N PHE A 15 -3.26 55.16 -64.79
CA PHE A 15 -2.67 54.07 -63.98
C PHE A 15 -1.69 54.48 -62.88
N HIS A 16 -1.64 55.77 -62.50
CA HIS A 16 -0.64 56.25 -61.52
C HIS A 16 -1.19 56.80 -60.21
N ALA A 17 -2.51 56.89 -60.03
CA ALA A 17 -3.10 57.33 -58.75
C ALA A 17 -3.34 56.19 -57.74
N GLY A 18 -3.54 54.94 -58.20
CA GLY A 18 -3.85 53.81 -57.31
C GLY A 18 -2.65 53.17 -56.61
N LEU A 19 -1.43 53.34 -57.17
CA LEU A 19 -0.23 52.66 -56.68
C LEU A 19 0.42 53.39 -55.48
N ILE A 20 0.24 54.71 -55.38
CA ILE A 20 0.86 55.51 -54.31
C ILE A 20 0.06 55.39 -52.99
N MET A 21 -1.27 55.21 -53.08
CA MET A 21 -2.13 55.08 -51.91
C MET A 21 -2.03 53.68 -51.26
N SER A 22 -1.78 52.64 -52.06
CA SER A 22 -1.54 51.27 -51.58
C SER A 22 -0.17 51.10 -50.90
N ALA A 23 0.87 51.81 -51.35
CA ALA A 23 2.19 51.77 -50.73
C ALA A 23 2.25 52.45 -49.34
N ARG A 24 1.45 53.50 -49.09
CA ARG A 24 1.38 54.16 -47.77
C ARG A 24 0.58 53.36 -46.73
N LEU A 25 -0.45 52.63 -47.15
CA LEU A 25 -1.19 51.70 -46.29
C LEU A 25 -0.36 50.47 -45.90
N ALA A 26 0.43 49.92 -46.83
CA ALA A 26 1.36 48.81 -46.53
C ALA A 26 2.47 49.22 -45.55
N SER A 27 3.01 50.43 -45.68
CA SER A 27 4.07 50.92 -44.78
C SER A 27 3.54 51.23 -43.36
N ALA A 28 2.29 51.71 -43.24
CA ALA A 28 1.65 51.91 -41.94
C ALA A 28 1.29 50.59 -41.23
N MET A 29 0.89 49.55 -41.97
CA MET A 29 0.65 48.21 -41.39
C MET A 29 1.95 47.53 -40.93
N ILE A 30 3.08 47.77 -41.61
CA ILE A 30 4.37 47.20 -41.21
C ILE A 30 4.89 47.88 -39.93
N LEU A 31 4.70 49.19 -39.75
CA LEU A 31 5.08 49.88 -38.50
C LEU A 31 4.23 49.46 -37.29
N VAL A 32 2.95 49.13 -37.48
CA VAL A 32 2.09 48.59 -36.41
C VAL A 32 2.42 47.12 -36.10
N ALA A 33 2.85 46.34 -37.11
CA ALA A 33 3.27 44.96 -36.91
C ALA A 33 4.58 44.86 -36.11
N VAL A 34 5.57 45.73 -36.35
CA VAL A 34 6.86 45.68 -35.63
C VAL A 34 6.74 46.19 -34.18
N ALA A 35 5.82 47.11 -33.89
CA ALA A 35 5.53 47.54 -32.52
C ALA A 35 4.79 46.48 -31.67
N SER A 36 4.24 45.44 -32.30
CA SER A 36 3.48 44.38 -31.63
C SER A 36 4.31 43.15 -31.25
N LEU A 37 5.59 43.09 -31.61
CA LEU A 37 6.51 41.98 -31.25
C LEU A 37 7.28 42.19 -29.94
N SER A 38 6.94 43.21 -29.15
CA SER A 38 7.40 43.34 -27.76
C SER A 38 6.37 42.83 -26.75
N THR A 39 5.52 41.88 -27.14
CA THR A 39 4.93 40.96 -26.16
C THR A 39 6.05 40.05 -25.66
N HIS A 40 6.80 40.56 -24.68
CA HIS A 40 7.34 39.66 -23.68
C HIS A 40 6.13 38.86 -23.21
N ALA A 41 6.10 37.58 -23.56
CA ALA A 41 5.33 36.62 -22.79
C ALA A 41 5.73 36.91 -21.35
N ALA A 42 4.81 37.46 -20.56
CA ALA A 42 5.00 37.56 -19.14
C ALA A 42 5.08 36.10 -18.67
N ASP A 43 6.31 35.56 -18.64
CA ASP A 43 6.72 34.49 -17.74
C ASP A 43 5.94 34.74 -16.47
N SER A 44 5.08 33.80 -16.07
CA SER A 44 4.11 33.98 -14.98
C SER A 44 4.78 34.71 -13.81
N ALA A 45 4.62 36.03 -13.81
CA ALA A 45 5.52 36.89 -13.06
C ALA A 45 4.98 36.83 -11.65
N LEU A 46 5.79 36.29 -10.75
CA LEU A 46 5.52 36.31 -9.33
C LEU A 46 5.02 37.71 -8.94
N SER A 47 4.09 37.77 -7.99
CA SER A 47 3.50 39.04 -7.60
C SER A 47 4.60 40.00 -7.13
N GLN A 48 4.33 41.31 -7.19
CA GLN A 48 5.28 42.30 -6.68
C GLN A 48 5.67 42.01 -5.22
N LEU A 49 4.73 41.50 -4.42
CA LEU A 49 4.97 41.09 -3.05
C LEU A 49 5.96 39.91 -2.96
N ASP A 50 5.77 38.87 -3.78
CA ASP A 50 6.66 37.71 -3.81
C ASP A 50 8.09 38.10 -4.25
N GLN A 51 8.20 39.03 -5.20
CA GLN A 51 9.48 39.57 -5.64
C GLN A 51 10.21 40.31 -4.52
N GLN A 52 9.49 41.04 -3.66
CA GLN A 52 10.08 41.70 -2.48
C GLN A 52 10.59 40.67 -1.46
N CYS A 53 9.86 39.58 -1.22
CA CYS A 53 10.35 38.50 -0.36
C CYS A 53 11.63 37.86 -0.95
N LEU A 54 11.62 37.57 -2.25
CA LEU A 54 12.74 36.94 -2.95
C LEU A 54 13.96 37.86 -3.11
N ALA A 55 13.82 39.18 -3.00
CA ALA A 55 14.95 40.12 -3.03
C ALA A 55 16.01 39.77 -1.98
N CYS A 56 15.58 39.25 -0.82
CA CYS A 56 16.48 38.71 0.21
C CYS A 56 16.52 37.18 0.19
N HIS A 57 15.37 36.50 0.11
CA HIS A 57 15.30 35.05 0.26
C HIS A 57 15.87 34.25 -0.92
N SER A 58 16.15 34.86 -2.07
CA SER A 58 16.87 34.19 -3.17
C SER A 58 18.39 34.13 -2.96
N ALA A 59 18.93 34.83 -1.96
CA ALA A 59 20.35 34.90 -1.70
C ALA A 59 20.94 33.52 -1.37
N LYS A 60 22.03 33.17 -2.06
CA LYS A 60 22.72 31.89 -1.88
C LYS A 60 23.33 31.82 -0.48
N GLY A 61 23.06 30.73 0.24
CA GLY A 61 23.57 30.53 1.59
C GLY A 61 22.90 31.41 2.65
N LEU A 62 21.71 31.96 2.35
CA LEU A 62 20.90 32.62 3.38
C LEU A 62 20.41 31.57 4.38
N GLU A 63 20.87 31.70 5.62
CA GLU A 63 20.65 30.73 6.68
C GLU A 63 20.44 31.45 8.02
N MET A 64 19.79 30.77 8.96
CA MET A 64 19.69 31.21 10.35
C MET A 64 20.04 30.09 11.31
N LYS A 65 20.68 30.45 12.42
CA LYS A 65 20.93 29.54 13.53
C LYS A 65 19.68 29.42 14.39
N LEU A 66 19.27 28.19 14.66
CA LEU A 66 18.11 27.85 15.47
C LEU A 66 18.47 27.74 16.95
N ALA A 67 17.44 27.69 17.82
CA ALA A 67 17.65 27.61 19.27
C ALA A 67 18.38 26.34 19.71
N ASN A 68 18.14 25.22 19.01
CA ASN A 68 18.83 23.94 19.24
C ASN A 68 20.26 23.88 18.64
N GLY A 69 20.71 24.94 17.96
CA GLY A 69 22.02 25.01 17.33
C GLY A 69 22.04 24.58 15.86
N ASP A 70 20.97 24.01 15.34
CA ASP A 70 20.85 23.65 13.92
C ASP A 70 20.87 24.90 13.03
N VAL A 71 21.23 24.70 11.77
CA VAL A 71 21.20 25.75 10.74
C VAL A 71 20.00 25.48 9.83
N LEU A 72 19.11 26.47 9.73
CA LEU A 72 17.97 26.43 8.81
C LEU A 72 18.28 27.28 7.59
N SER A 73 18.21 26.67 6.41
CA SER A 73 18.24 27.42 5.17
C SER A 73 16.97 28.23 5.00
N LEU A 74 17.14 29.53 4.77
CA LEU A 74 16.08 30.46 4.43
C LEU A 74 16.03 30.74 2.93
N GLN A 75 16.91 30.10 2.16
CA GLN A 75 17.01 30.30 0.73
C GLN A 75 15.82 29.67 -0.01
N VAL A 76 15.20 30.46 -0.88
CA VAL A 76 14.14 30.06 -1.80
C VAL A 76 14.58 30.37 -3.22
N GLN A 77 14.68 29.34 -4.06
CA GLN A 77 15.02 29.50 -5.46
C GLN A 77 13.80 29.97 -6.24
N GLY A 78 13.71 31.27 -6.53
CA GLY A 78 12.57 31.87 -7.25
C GLY A 78 12.25 31.15 -8.57
N ALA A 79 13.27 30.79 -9.34
CA ALA A 79 13.11 30.05 -10.61
C ALA A 79 12.57 28.61 -10.45
N VAL A 80 12.71 28.01 -9.27
CA VAL A 80 12.08 26.73 -8.93
C VAL A 80 10.65 26.98 -8.45
N PHE A 81 10.46 27.98 -7.60
CA PHE A 81 9.14 28.33 -7.06
C PHE A 81 8.13 28.70 -8.16
N THR A 82 8.56 29.44 -9.19
CA THR A 82 7.72 29.79 -10.36
C THR A 82 7.19 28.58 -11.11
N LYS A 83 7.82 27.40 -10.98
CA LYS A 83 7.39 26.16 -11.63
C LYS A 83 6.48 25.30 -10.74
N THR A 84 6.27 25.70 -9.49
CA THR A 84 5.44 24.94 -8.54
C THR A 84 3.96 25.09 -8.84
N VAL A 85 3.18 24.13 -8.36
CA VAL A 85 1.70 24.22 -8.42
C VAL A 85 1.13 25.34 -7.53
N HIS A 86 1.93 25.89 -6.62
CA HIS A 86 1.56 26.98 -5.73
C HIS A 86 2.10 28.35 -6.17
N ASN A 87 2.66 28.47 -7.38
CA ASN A 87 3.25 29.73 -7.84
C ASN A 87 2.26 30.92 -7.85
N LYS A 88 0.95 30.66 -7.98
CA LYS A 88 -0.10 31.70 -8.10
C LYS A 88 -0.62 32.23 -6.78
N ILE A 89 -0.47 31.49 -5.68
CA ILE A 89 -1.01 31.92 -4.37
C ILE A 89 -0.02 32.83 -3.63
N GLY A 90 1.25 32.84 -4.04
CA GLY A 90 2.28 33.70 -3.45
C GLY A 90 2.73 33.26 -2.05
N CYS A 91 3.77 33.94 -1.53
CA CYS A 91 4.40 33.64 -0.25
C CYS A 91 3.45 33.89 0.92
N ALA A 92 2.71 35.00 0.89
CA ALA A 92 1.87 35.48 1.99
C ALA A 92 0.69 34.56 2.32
N VAL A 93 0.22 33.74 1.37
CA VAL A 93 -0.86 32.78 1.66
C VAL A 93 -0.37 31.66 2.59
N CYS A 94 0.84 31.17 2.39
CA CYS A 94 1.42 30.16 3.29
C CYS A 94 2.07 30.78 4.53
N HIS A 95 2.68 31.96 4.39
CA HIS A 95 3.31 32.72 5.46
C HIS A 95 2.40 33.85 5.98
N ALA A 96 1.11 33.56 6.20
CA ALA A 96 0.11 34.56 6.56
C ALA A 96 0.39 35.31 7.88
N ALA A 97 1.21 34.72 8.75
CA ALA A 97 1.65 35.34 10.00
C ALA A 97 2.90 36.23 9.84
N THR A 98 3.43 36.40 8.62
CA THR A 98 4.66 37.12 8.32
C THR A 98 4.36 38.34 7.43
N SER A 99 4.85 39.50 7.86
CA SER A 99 4.78 40.78 7.15
C SER A 99 6.11 41.53 7.28
N PHE A 100 6.34 42.58 6.50
CA PHE A 100 7.58 43.36 6.60
C PHE A 100 7.74 44.08 7.95
N GLU A 101 6.65 44.34 8.66
CA GLU A 101 6.67 44.98 9.99
C GLU A 101 7.07 44.01 11.10
N ASN A 102 6.81 42.70 10.93
CA ASN A 102 7.10 41.68 11.92
C ASN A 102 8.23 40.70 11.52
N HIS A 103 8.84 40.92 10.35
CA HIS A 103 9.93 40.14 9.77
C HIS A 103 11.21 40.99 9.61
N PRO A 104 12.38 40.50 10.02
CA PRO A 104 12.63 39.20 10.64
C PRO A 104 11.99 39.09 12.04
N PRO A 105 11.49 37.91 12.45
CA PRO A 105 10.81 37.76 13.72
C PRO A 105 11.82 37.82 14.87
N VAL A 106 12.18 39.03 15.29
CA VAL A 106 13.16 39.28 16.36
C VAL A 106 12.74 38.62 17.69
N LYS A 107 11.43 38.39 17.87
CA LYS A 107 10.87 37.86 19.12
C LYS A 107 10.54 36.35 19.10
N ARG A 108 10.49 35.70 17.94
CA ARG A 108 10.05 34.30 17.84
C ARG A 108 11.25 33.38 17.70
N LYS A 109 11.53 32.59 18.74
CA LYS A 109 12.56 31.55 18.70
C LYS A 109 11.99 30.30 18.02
N ILE A 110 12.59 29.92 16.91
CA ILE A 110 12.34 28.62 16.28
C ILE A 110 13.17 27.58 17.04
N ALA A 111 12.48 26.61 17.65
CA ALA A 111 13.12 25.59 18.49
C ALA A 111 14.09 24.70 17.67
N GLY A 112 13.63 24.25 16.51
CA GLY A 112 14.39 23.40 15.58
C GLY A 112 13.68 23.31 14.24
N SER A 113 14.40 22.81 13.22
CA SER A 113 13.89 22.71 11.84
C SER A 113 12.68 21.79 11.77
N ARG A 114 12.67 20.73 12.58
CA ARG A 114 11.58 19.77 12.62
C ARG A 114 10.32 20.38 13.23
N GLU A 115 10.46 21.04 14.38
CA GLU A 115 9.35 21.71 15.07
C GLU A 115 8.72 22.78 14.17
N TYR A 116 9.55 23.54 13.45
CA TYR A 116 9.08 24.51 12.46
C TYR A 116 8.28 23.85 11.34
N SER A 117 8.80 22.75 10.77
CA SER A 117 8.13 21.98 9.73
C SER A 117 6.75 21.46 10.19
N LEU A 118 6.68 20.93 11.42
CA LEU A 118 5.43 20.44 12.02
C LEU A 118 4.42 21.56 12.25
N GLU A 119 4.87 22.73 12.67
CA GLU A 119 4.00 23.89 12.84
C GLU A 119 3.43 24.37 11.49
N MET A 120 4.31 24.53 10.50
CA MET A 120 3.93 24.98 9.15
C MET A 120 3.04 23.96 8.42
N ASN A 121 3.10 22.68 8.78
CA ASN A 121 2.26 21.63 8.19
C ASN A 121 0.75 21.93 8.29
N ARG A 122 0.31 22.65 9.33
CA ARG A 122 -1.10 23.03 9.51
C ARG A 122 -1.61 23.96 8.42
N VAL A 123 -0.73 24.75 7.79
CA VAL A 123 -1.08 25.65 6.69
C VAL A 123 -1.62 24.86 5.50
N CYS A 124 -1.14 23.63 5.26
CA CYS A 124 -1.66 22.81 4.18
C CYS A 124 -3.16 22.48 4.36
N GLN A 125 -3.62 22.33 5.60
CA GLN A 125 -5.00 21.96 5.92
C GLN A 125 -6.02 23.04 5.53
N SER A 126 -5.64 24.32 5.57
CA SER A 126 -6.56 25.43 5.28
C SER A 126 -7.12 25.37 3.86
N CYS A 127 -6.36 24.82 2.91
CA CYS A 127 -6.78 24.60 1.52
C CYS A 127 -7.00 23.12 1.16
N HIS A 128 -6.27 22.19 1.79
CA HIS A 128 -6.31 20.75 1.48
C HIS A 128 -7.02 19.91 2.55
N ALA A 129 -8.06 20.45 3.20
CA ALA A 129 -8.78 19.75 4.27
C ALA A 129 -9.21 18.30 3.93
N PRO A 130 -9.72 17.97 2.73
CA PRO A 130 -10.06 16.58 2.40
C PRO A 130 -8.84 15.65 2.35
N ILE A 131 -7.71 16.13 1.83
CA ILE A 131 -6.46 15.36 1.77
C ILE A 131 -5.84 15.21 3.15
N PHE A 132 -5.90 16.26 3.97
CA PHE A 132 -5.47 16.22 5.36
C PHE A 132 -6.24 15.15 6.14
N LYS A 133 -7.56 15.06 5.94
CA LYS A 133 -8.40 14.01 6.54
C LYS A 133 -8.01 12.60 6.10
N LEU A 134 -7.59 12.41 4.84
CA LEU A 134 -7.02 11.13 4.38
C LEU A 134 -5.67 10.85 5.05
N TYR A 135 -4.81 11.86 5.19
CA TYR A 135 -3.56 11.74 5.94
C TYR A 135 -3.79 11.31 7.38
N GLU A 136 -4.76 11.88 8.07
CA GLU A 136 -5.07 11.55 9.46
C GLU A 136 -5.42 10.06 9.68
N SER A 137 -5.97 9.37 8.67
CA SER A 137 -6.25 7.93 8.75
C SER A 137 -5.06 7.05 8.37
N SER A 138 -3.96 7.62 7.90
CA SER A 138 -2.75 6.87 7.52
C SER A 138 -1.94 6.37 8.71
N ILE A 139 -1.11 5.35 8.45
CA ILE A 139 -0.12 4.85 9.41
C ILE A 139 0.92 5.91 9.79
N HIS A 140 1.27 6.81 8.86
CA HIS A 140 2.20 7.89 9.14
C HIS A 140 1.63 8.89 10.15
N ALA A 141 0.36 9.30 9.99
CA ALA A 141 -0.29 10.18 10.96
C ALA A 141 -0.52 9.49 12.30
N ALA A 142 -0.81 8.18 12.31
CA ALA A 142 -0.92 7.40 13.54
C ALA A 142 0.39 7.41 14.32
N LEU A 143 1.52 7.11 13.67
CA LEU A 143 2.85 7.18 14.29
C LEU A 143 3.18 8.58 14.81
N PHE A 144 2.81 9.62 14.06
CA PHE A 144 3.00 10.99 14.49
C PHE A 144 2.23 11.30 15.79
N ARG A 145 0.95 10.90 15.87
CA ARG A 145 0.12 11.10 17.08
C ARG A 145 0.63 10.35 18.30
N GLU A 146 1.30 9.22 18.11
CA GLU A 146 1.95 8.47 19.19
C GLU A 146 3.29 9.07 19.65
N GLY A 147 3.67 10.24 19.11
CA GLY A 147 4.87 10.96 19.53
C GLY A 147 6.12 10.59 18.74
N ASN A 148 6.01 9.80 17.66
CA ASN A 148 7.12 9.64 16.73
C ASN A 148 7.30 10.91 15.91
N SER A 149 8.17 11.81 16.39
CA SER A 149 8.49 13.06 15.72
C SER A 149 9.13 12.88 14.34
N TYR A 150 9.64 11.70 13.98
CA TYR A 150 10.18 11.38 12.66
C TYR A 150 9.15 10.83 11.67
N ALA A 151 7.90 10.60 12.10
CA ALA A 151 6.84 10.18 11.19
C ALA A 151 6.57 11.27 10.14
N PRO A 152 6.49 10.93 8.84
CA PRO A 152 6.46 11.94 7.79
C PRO A 152 5.14 12.70 7.76
N VAL A 153 5.22 14.02 7.68
CA VAL A 153 4.11 14.96 7.43
C VAL A 153 4.15 15.47 5.98
N CYS A 154 3.26 16.41 5.60
CA CYS A 154 3.12 16.87 4.22
C CYS A 154 4.45 17.38 3.65
N THR A 155 5.21 18.12 4.45
CA THR A 155 6.48 18.76 4.06
C THR A 155 7.65 17.79 3.87
N ASP A 156 7.59 16.58 4.45
CA ASP A 156 8.63 15.55 4.27
C ASP A 156 8.53 14.89 2.88
N CYS A 157 7.30 14.79 2.36
CA CYS A 157 6.99 14.23 1.06
C CYS A 157 6.92 15.31 -0.04
N HIS A 158 6.30 16.44 0.25
CA HIS A 158 6.13 17.56 -0.66
C HIS A 158 7.00 18.73 -0.22
N SER A 159 8.01 19.08 -1.01
CA SER A 159 8.81 20.28 -0.74
C SER A 159 7.95 21.53 -0.92
N PRO A 160 7.68 22.35 0.11
CA PRO A 160 6.72 23.46 0.02
C PRO A 160 7.14 24.55 -0.97
N HIS A 161 8.44 24.76 -1.15
CA HIS A 161 9.00 25.73 -2.12
C HIS A 161 9.35 25.11 -3.48
N ALA A 162 9.14 23.81 -3.65
CA ALA A 162 9.39 23.09 -4.90
C ALA A 162 8.29 22.04 -5.18
N VAL A 163 7.06 22.31 -4.74
CA VAL A 163 5.95 21.36 -4.83
C VAL A 163 5.48 21.23 -6.28
N MET A 164 5.61 20.04 -6.82
CA MET A 164 5.22 19.72 -8.20
C MET A 164 3.89 18.98 -8.24
N ALA A 165 3.27 18.94 -9.42
CA ALA A 165 2.09 18.14 -9.65
C ALA A 165 2.42 16.64 -9.50
N LYS A 166 1.41 15.84 -9.14
CA LYS A 166 1.55 14.37 -9.02
C LYS A 166 2.17 13.72 -10.27
N ALA A 167 1.84 14.24 -11.46
CA ALA A 167 2.37 13.74 -12.73
C ALA A 167 3.89 13.89 -12.87
N SER A 168 4.50 14.80 -12.11
CA SER A 168 5.94 15.02 -12.08
C SER A 168 6.68 14.13 -11.09
N TYR A 169 5.98 13.18 -10.45
CA TYR A 169 6.60 12.20 -9.57
C TYR A 169 7.59 11.33 -10.34
N ASP A 170 8.85 11.34 -9.92
CA ASP A 170 9.89 10.51 -10.51
C ASP A 170 9.88 9.11 -9.88
N ALA A 171 9.31 8.15 -10.63
CA ALA A 171 9.32 6.75 -10.22
C ALA A 171 10.73 6.14 -10.18
N ALA A 172 11.70 6.70 -10.91
CA ALA A 172 13.05 6.14 -11.01
C ALA A 172 13.90 6.40 -9.76
N SER A 173 13.67 7.49 -9.02
CA SER A 173 14.31 7.73 -7.71
C SER A 173 13.54 7.12 -6.54
N GLY A 174 12.25 6.83 -6.72
CA GLY A 174 11.37 6.38 -5.64
C GLY A 174 11.12 7.43 -4.56
N ALA A 175 11.65 8.65 -4.72
CA ALA A 175 11.48 9.73 -3.77
C ALA A 175 10.04 10.25 -3.83
N PRO A 176 9.41 10.56 -2.67
CA PRO A 176 10.04 10.70 -1.36
C PRO A 176 10.04 9.41 -0.54
N CYS A 177 9.37 8.34 -0.98
CA CYS A 177 9.24 7.09 -0.23
C CYS A 177 10.60 6.45 0.07
N SER A 178 11.50 6.43 -0.92
CA SER A 178 12.84 5.84 -0.82
C SER A 178 13.73 6.53 0.23
N LYS A 179 13.46 7.80 0.60
CA LYS A 179 14.23 8.50 1.65
C LYS A 179 14.19 7.77 3.00
N CYS A 180 13.09 7.09 3.30
CA CYS A 180 12.92 6.29 4.52
C CYS A 180 12.81 4.78 4.24
N HIS A 181 12.33 4.39 3.04
CA HIS A 181 12.12 3.00 2.65
C HIS A 181 13.11 2.52 1.59
N ASP A 182 14.36 2.97 1.66
CA ASP A 182 15.42 2.67 0.69
C ASP A 182 15.59 1.16 0.39
N PRO A 183 15.67 0.25 1.39
CA PRO A 183 15.80 -1.18 1.11
C PRO A 183 14.61 -1.77 0.34
N ILE A 184 13.41 -1.24 0.58
CA ILE A 184 12.20 -1.64 -0.12
C ILE A 184 12.24 -1.13 -1.56
N PHE A 185 12.63 0.12 -1.75
CA PHE A 185 12.77 0.72 -3.08
C PHE A 185 13.80 -0.05 -3.93
N ASN A 186 14.96 -0.40 -3.37
CA ASN A 186 15.99 -1.14 -4.09
C ASN A 186 15.51 -2.53 -4.54
N ALA A 187 14.77 -3.25 -3.70
CA ALA A 187 14.13 -4.51 -4.09
C ALA A 187 13.05 -4.30 -5.17
N TYR A 188 12.21 -3.28 -5.00
CA TYR A 188 11.15 -2.92 -5.92
C TYR A 188 11.69 -2.55 -7.31
N ALA A 189 12.73 -1.73 -7.38
CA ALA A 189 13.37 -1.27 -8.62
C ALA A 189 13.87 -2.44 -9.47
N GLY A 190 14.35 -3.52 -8.83
CA GLY A 190 14.77 -4.74 -9.50
C GLY A 190 13.62 -5.64 -9.99
N SER A 191 12.40 -5.43 -9.48
CA SER A 191 11.22 -6.26 -9.77
C SER A 191 10.62 -6.00 -11.15
N VAL A 192 9.68 -6.85 -11.55
CA VAL A 192 8.93 -6.65 -12.81
C VAL A 192 8.14 -5.35 -12.84
N HIS A 193 7.63 -4.87 -11.70
CA HIS A 193 6.85 -3.64 -11.61
C HIS A 193 7.73 -2.39 -11.54
N GLY A 194 8.92 -2.48 -10.92
CA GLY A 194 9.88 -1.38 -10.93
C GLY A 194 10.35 -1.05 -12.34
N LYS A 195 10.56 -2.09 -13.16
CA LYS A 195 10.98 -1.94 -14.57
C LYS A 195 9.91 -1.34 -15.49
N THR A 196 8.64 -1.29 -15.08
CA THR A 196 7.56 -0.66 -15.85
C THR A 196 7.31 0.80 -15.49
N GLY A 197 8.07 1.37 -14.54
CA GLY A 197 7.91 2.75 -14.10
C GLY A 197 6.64 3.00 -13.27
N LEU A 198 6.08 1.96 -12.66
CA LEU A 198 5.03 2.14 -11.65
C LEU A 198 5.63 2.86 -10.43
N ASN A 199 4.79 3.55 -9.67
CA ASN A 199 5.20 4.21 -8.43
C ASN A 199 4.61 3.48 -7.22
N CYS A 200 5.17 3.73 -6.03
CA CYS A 200 4.74 3.11 -4.78
C CYS A 200 3.25 3.34 -4.49
N SER A 201 2.75 4.53 -4.84
CA SER A 201 1.35 4.93 -4.59
C SER A 201 0.34 4.19 -5.47
N ASN A 202 0.76 3.57 -6.58
CA ASN A 202 -0.08 2.70 -7.38
C ASN A 202 -0.56 1.48 -6.60
N CYS A 203 0.22 1.03 -5.60
CA CYS A 203 -0.15 -0.11 -4.75
C CYS A 203 -0.53 0.30 -3.31
N HIS A 204 0.21 1.24 -2.72
CA HIS A 204 0.08 1.58 -1.29
C HIS A 204 -0.83 2.78 -1.00
N ARG A 205 -1.22 3.57 -2.02
CA ARG A 205 -1.79 4.93 -1.87
C ARG A 205 -0.81 5.87 -1.12
N ALA A 206 -0.93 7.17 -1.31
CA ALA A 206 0.06 8.13 -0.79
C ALA A 206 -0.41 8.80 0.51
N HIS A 207 -1.64 9.34 0.49
CA HIS A 207 -2.15 10.12 1.62
C HIS A 207 -2.82 9.26 2.68
N ASP A 208 -3.41 8.11 2.36
CA ASP A 208 -3.99 7.17 3.33
C ASP A 208 -3.31 5.81 3.28
N VAL A 209 -1.97 5.86 3.27
CA VAL A 209 -1.14 4.66 3.31
C VAL A 209 -1.42 3.86 4.57
N THR A 210 -1.67 2.56 4.40
CA THR A 210 -1.91 1.60 5.47
C THR A 210 -0.68 0.71 5.67
N PRO A 211 -0.54 0.04 6.82
CA PRO A 211 0.52 -0.94 7.02
C PRO A 211 0.50 -2.00 5.90
N ALA A 212 1.67 -2.46 5.44
CA ALA A 212 1.74 -3.44 4.35
C ALA A 212 1.03 -4.78 4.66
N THR A 213 0.88 -5.12 5.95
CA THR A 213 0.13 -6.29 6.42
C THR A 213 -1.36 -6.04 6.55
N ALA A 214 -1.86 -4.83 6.24
CA ALA A 214 -3.22 -4.44 6.53
C ALA A 214 -4.19 -4.68 5.35
N GLY A 215 -4.98 -5.75 5.47
CA GLY A 215 -6.31 -5.88 4.86
C GLY A 215 -6.29 -6.40 3.44
N ASP A 216 -7.45 -6.35 2.80
CA ASP A 216 -7.61 -6.71 1.39
C ASP A 216 -7.17 -5.57 0.47
N GLN A 217 -6.85 -4.39 1.00
CA GLN A 217 -6.45 -3.23 0.21
C GLN A 217 -5.26 -3.52 -0.71
N LEU A 218 -4.23 -4.21 -0.21
CA LEU A 218 -3.07 -4.58 -1.02
C LEU A 218 -3.43 -5.64 -2.09
N LYS A 219 -4.27 -6.63 -1.74
CA LYS A 219 -4.80 -7.63 -2.68
C LYS A 219 -5.59 -6.93 -3.79
N ASN A 220 -6.46 -6.00 -3.43
CA ASN A 220 -7.29 -5.24 -4.36
C ASN A 220 -6.45 -4.32 -5.26
N ALA A 221 -5.34 -3.77 -4.75
CA ALA A 221 -4.41 -3.00 -5.59
C ALA A 221 -3.81 -3.86 -6.71
N CYS A 222 -3.43 -5.11 -6.42
CA CYS A 222 -2.99 -6.05 -7.46
C CYS A 222 -4.11 -6.31 -8.48
N LEU A 223 -5.34 -6.58 -8.00
CA LEU A 223 -6.49 -6.91 -8.84
C LEU A 223 -7.00 -5.73 -9.68
N GLY A 224 -6.72 -4.49 -9.27
CA GLY A 224 -7.07 -3.30 -10.05
C GLY A 224 -6.47 -3.31 -11.46
N CYS A 225 -5.23 -3.83 -11.60
CA CYS A 225 -4.55 -4.00 -12.88
C CYS A 225 -4.59 -5.45 -13.39
N HIS A 226 -4.44 -6.43 -12.51
CA HIS A 226 -4.50 -7.86 -12.86
C HIS A 226 -5.94 -8.39 -12.86
N GLN A 227 -6.79 -7.76 -13.67
CA GLN A 227 -8.16 -8.19 -13.88
C GLN A 227 -8.18 -9.59 -14.51
N GLY A 228 -9.09 -10.46 -14.06
CA GLY A 228 -9.13 -11.86 -14.50
C GLY A 228 -8.03 -12.75 -13.92
N ALA A 229 -7.23 -12.26 -12.95
CA ALA A 229 -6.24 -13.08 -12.27
C ALA A 229 -6.86 -14.33 -11.64
N LEU A 230 -8.01 -14.20 -10.96
CA LEU A 230 -8.67 -15.35 -10.34
C LEU A 230 -9.04 -16.43 -11.37
N ASP A 231 -9.59 -16.05 -12.52
CA ASP A 231 -9.97 -16.99 -13.58
C ASP A 231 -8.76 -17.68 -14.20
N SER A 232 -7.69 -16.91 -14.44
CA SER A 232 -6.42 -17.47 -14.92
C SER A 232 -5.82 -18.48 -13.93
N HIS A 233 -5.99 -18.27 -12.63
CA HIS A 233 -5.54 -19.20 -11.60
C HIS A 233 -6.45 -20.42 -11.48
N ARG A 234 -7.77 -20.30 -11.71
CA ARG A 234 -8.71 -21.44 -11.68
C ARG A 234 -8.34 -22.56 -12.66
N ILE A 235 -7.62 -22.24 -13.74
CA ILE A 235 -7.18 -23.21 -14.75
C ILE A 235 -6.25 -24.27 -14.16
N TRP A 236 -5.40 -23.90 -13.20
CA TRP A 236 -4.34 -24.79 -12.69
C TRP A 236 -4.30 -24.92 -11.17
N LEU A 237 -4.85 -23.94 -10.44
CA LEU A 237 -4.83 -23.87 -8.98
C LEU A 237 -6.17 -24.34 -8.41
N PRO A 238 -6.22 -25.54 -7.78
CA PRO A 238 -7.44 -26.02 -7.15
C PRO A 238 -7.91 -25.04 -6.06
N ASN A 239 -9.22 -24.83 -5.94
CA ASN A 239 -9.80 -23.90 -4.96
C ASN A 239 -9.14 -22.50 -4.98
N ALA A 240 -8.85 -21.94 -6.17
CA ALA A 240 -8.14 -20.67 -6.33
C ALA A 240 -8.68 -19.52 -5.46
N GLY A 241 -10.01 -19.44 -5.25
CA GLY A 241 -10.61 -18.45 -4.35
C GLY A 241 -10.11 -18.56 -2.91
N ARG A 242 -10.05 -19.78 -2.36
CA ARG A 242 -9.51 -20.02 -1.00
C ARG A 242 -8.04 -19.66 -0.91
N HIS A 243 -7.26 -19.95 -1.96
CA HIS A 243 -5.86 -19.54 -2.03
C HIS A 243 -5.72 -18.01 -2.02
N PHE A 244 -6.56 -17.27 -2.73
CA PHE A 244 -6.51 -15.80 -2.74
C PHE A 244 -6.87 -15.16 -1.39
N ASP A 245 -7.56 -15.90 -0.52
CA ASP A 245 -7.89 -15.45 0.83
C ASP A 245 -6.80 -15.82 1.85
N ALA A 246 -6.13 -16.96 1.63
CA ALA A 246 -5.18 -17.55 2.56
C ALA A 246 -3.71 -17.37 2.16
N VAL A 247 -3.40 -16.93 0.94
CA VAL A 247 -2.03 -16.79 0.41
C VAL A 247 -1.88 -15.40 -0.18
N SER A 248 -0.87 -14.66 0.29
CA SER A 248 -0.51 -13.37 -0.29
C SER A 248 0.11 -13.55 -1.69
N CYS A 249 -0.13 -12.61 -2.61
CA CYS A 249 0.44 -12.67 -3.95
C CYS A 249 1.98 -12.82 -3.94
N PRO A 250 2.74 -12.07 -3.10
CA PRO A 250 4.19 -12.21 -3.05
C PRO A 250 4.65 -13.60 -2.58
N ALA A 251 3.86 -14.34 -1.80
CA ALA A 251 4.24 -15.69 -1.38
C ALA A 251 4.47 -16.63 -2.58
N CYS A 252 3.76 -16.44 -3.69
CA CYS A 252 3.99 -17.22 -4.92
C CYS A 252 4.82 -16.46 -5.96
N HIS A 253 4.68 -15.13 -6.01
CA HIS A 253 5.31 -14.28 -7.03
C HIS A 253 6.74 -13.81 -6.67
N SER A 254 7.23 -14.13 -5.47
CA SER A 254 8.62 -13.98 -5.04
C SER A 254 9.19 -15.37 -4.72
N PRO A 255 9.63 -16.16 -5.72
CA PRO A 255 9.93 -17.58 -5.55
C PRO A 255 11.07 -17.83 -4.56
N THR A 256 12.07 -16.96 -4.52
CA THR A 256 13.24 -17.04 -3.63
C THR A 256 12.95 -16.58 -2.20
N ALA A 257 11.79 -15.98 -1.93
CA ALA A 257 11.44 -15.48 -0.61
C ALA A 257 11.28 -16.59 0.43
N LYS A 258 11.69 -16.31 1.65
CA LYS A 258 11.29 -17.11 2.81
C LYS A 258 9.83 -16.80 3.16
N ARG A 259 9.08 -17.84 3.50
CA ARG A 259 7.64 -17.76 3.79
C ARG A 259 7.38 -18.06 5.26
N LYS A 260 6.26 -17.54 5.75
CA LYS A 260 5.72 -17.81 7.08
C LYS A 260 4.21 -17.88 7.04
N VAL A 261 3.64 -18.60 8.00
CA VAL A 261 2.21 -18.49 8.32
C VAL A 261 2.03 -17.39 9.35
N ASP A 262 1.29 -16.35 9.00
CA ASP A 262 0.90 -15.28 9.91
C ASP A 262 -0.54 -15.52 10.40
N LEU A 263 -0.68 -15.81 11.68
CA LEU A 263 -1.95 -15.97 12.39
C LEU A 263 -2.46 -14.58 12.81
N ARG A 264 -3.57 -14.17 12.23
CA ARG A 264 -4.13 -12.82 12.40
C ARG A 264 -5.49 -12.90 13.06
N LEU A 265 -5.80 -11.97 13.95
CA LEU A 265 -7.13 -11.87 14.53
C LEU A 265 -8.18 -11.57 13.47
N TYR A 266 -9.27 -12.31 13.55
CA TYR A 266 -10.36 -12.27 12.58
C TYR A 266 -11.70 -12.38 13.32
N ASP A 267 -12.59 -11.44 13.08
CA ASP A 267 -13.97 -11.47 13.54
C ASP A 267 -14.80 -12.28 12.54
N ASN A 268 -15.31 -13.43 13.00
CA ASN A 268 -16.12 -14.33 12.20
C ASN A 268 -17.55 -13.81 11.98
N VAL A 269 -18.04 -12.88 12.79
CA VAL A 269 -19.38 -12.28 12.64
C VAL A 269 -19.32 -11.13 11.64
N ALA A 270 -18.40 -10.20 11.86
CA ALA A 270 -18.21 -9.05 10.97
C ALA A 270 -17.46 -9.42 9.67
N GLN A 271 -16.91 -10.64 9.58
CA GLN A 271 -16.12 -11.15 8.45
C GLN A 271 -14.92 -10.24 8.11
N GLU A 272 -14.39 -9.55 9.11
CA GLU A 272 -13.29 -8.60 8.95
C GLU A 272 -12.18 -8.85 9.99
N ARG A 273 -11.04 -8.21 9.79
CA ARG A 273 -9.96 -8.28 10.78
C ARG A 273 -10.26 -7.31 11.91
N VAL A 274 -10.05 -7.76 13.14
CA VAL A 274 -10.20 -6.91 14.31
C VAL A 274 -9.10 -5.85 14.28
N ALA A 275 -9.49 -4.59 14.07
CA ALA A 275 -8.62 -3.43 14.25
C ALA A 275 -8.71 -3.04 15.73
N GLU A 276 -7.81 -3.57 16.56
CA GLU A 276 -7.91 -3.33 18.00
C GLU A 276 -7.62 -1.87 18.36
N ARG A 277 -8.53 -1.26 19.12
CA ARG A 277 -8.27 -0.03 19.88
C ARG A 277 -8.17 -0.27 21.40
N GLU A 278 -8.58 -1.44 21.90
CA GLU A 278 -8.46 -1.84 23.30
C GLU A 278 -8.07 -3.32 23.39
N GLY A 279 -6.96 -3.64 24.08
CA GLY A 279 -6.49 -5.02 24.30
C GLY A 279 -4.98 -5.24 24.15
N VAL A 280 -4.31 -4.38 23.37
CA VAL A 280 -2.87 -4.45 23.07
C VAL A 280 -1.97 -4.57 24.32
N PRO A 281 -2.19 -3.81 25.42
CA PRO A 281 -1.31 -3.91 26.60
C PRO A 281 -1.43 -5.25 27.34
N GLN A 282 -2.64 -5.82 27.42
CA GLN A 282 -2.86 -7.11 28.06
C GLN A 282 -2.29 -8.25 27.20
N PHE A 283 -2.46 -8.16 25.88
CA PHE A 283 -1.86 -9.09 24.93
C PHE A 283 -0.34 -9.02 24.95
N GLU A 284 0.25 -7.83 24.86
CA GLU A 284 1.69 -7.66 24.89
C GLU A 284 2.29 -8.18 26.19
N THR A 285 1.66 -7.89 27.34
CA THR A 285 2.10 -8.43 28.63
C THR A 285 2.04 -9.96 28.63
N ARG A 286 0.92 -10.56 28.22
CA ARG A 286 0.75 -12.03 28.22
C ARG A 286 1.61 -12.73 27.16
N ALA A 287 1.75 -12.16 25.98
CA ALA A 287 2.56 -12.69 24.89
C ALA A 287 4.06 -12.56 25.19
N ARG A 288 4.49 -11.46 25.84
CA ARG A 288 5.85 -11.34 26.38
C ARG A 288 6.09 -12.33 27.52
N LEU A 289 5.15 -12.50 28.47
CA LEU A 289 5.28 -13.48 29.56
C LEU A 289 5.33 -14.92 29.04
N ALA A 290 4.50 -15.27 28.05
CA ALA A 290 4.50 -16.59 27.42
C ALA A 290 5.72 -16.80 26.50
N GLY A 291 6.20 -15.73 25.85
CA GLY A 291 7.38 -15.73 24.99
C GLY A 291 8.71 -15.49 25.70
N ALA A 292 8.71 -15.21 27.01
CA ALA A 292 9.88 -14.76 27.79
C ALA A 292 11.06 -15.75 27.82
N LYS A 293 10.84 -16.99 27.40
CA LYS A 293 11.90 -18.01 27.25
C LYS A 293 12.49 -18.10 25.84
N GLY A 294 12.14 -17.20 24.93
CA GLY A 294 12.61 -17.20 23.54
C GLY A 294 12.03 -18.33 22.66
N ALA A 295 11.12 -19.14 23.20
CA ALA A 295 10.62 -20.36 22.57
C ALA A 295 9.35 -20.18 21.70
N GLY A 296 8.83 -18.95 21.58
CA GLY A 296 7.57 -18.66 20.89
C GLY A 296 6.31 -19.16 21.62
N LEU A 297 5.15 -18.65 21.20
CA LEU A 297 3.84 -19.02 21.73
C LEU A 297 3.50 -20.48 21.36
N ASP A 298 3.19 -21.31 22.35
CA ASP A 298 2.65 -22.66 22.11
C ASP A 298 1.11 -22.68 22.05
N ALA A 299 0.55 -23.87 21.76
CA ALA A 299 -0.89 -24.02 21.58
C ALA A 299 -1.72 -23.69 22.83
N MET A 300 -1.18 -23.93 24.03
CA MET A 300 -1.88 -23.62 25.29
C MET A 300 -1.85 -22.13 25.58
N ALA A 301 -0.69 -21.49 25.40
CA ALA A 301 -0.54 -20.05 25.52
C ALA A 301 -1.48 -19.34 24.55
N LEU A 302 -1.55 -19.79 23.30
CA LEU A 302 -2.43 -19.21 22.28
C LEU A 302 -3.92 -19.36 22.62
N ARG A 303 -4.34 -20.53 23.09
CA ARG A 303 -5.73 -20.75 23.51
C ARG A 303 -6.09 -19.91 24.73
N SER A 304 -5.19 -19.80 25.71
CA SER A 304 -5.39 -18.94 26.88
C SER A 304 -5.49 -17.47 26.48
N LEU A 305 -4.72 -17.07 25.48
CA LEU A 305 -4.70 -15.73 24.94
C LEU A 305 -6.04 -15.38 24.28
N LEU A 306 -6.55 -16.23 23.38
CA LEU A 306 -7.85 -16.00 22.74
C LEU A 306 -9.03 -16.08 23.70
N ARG A 307 -9.00 -16.96 24.71
CA ARG A 307 -10.02 -16.95 25.77
C ARG A 307 -10.04 -15.63 26.55
N GLY A 308 -8.89 -14.99 26.70
CA GLY A 308 -8.80 -13.65 27.29
C GLY A 308 -9.47 -12.57 26.43
N PHE A 309 -9.52 -12.75 25.12
CA PHE A 309 -10.25 -11.85 24.21
C PHE A 309 -11.75 -12.16 24.18
N ASN A 310 -12.12 -13.44 24.18
CA ASN A 310 -13.51 -13.91 24.14
C ASN A 310 -14.12 -14.02 25.56
N ILE A 311 -14.11 -12.94 26.35
CA ILE A 311 -14.67 -12.94 27.73
C ILE A 311 -16.18 -13.26 27.70
N GLU A 312 -16.66 -13.96 28.75
CA GLU A 312 -18.02 -14.47 28.92
C GLU A 312 -19.12 -13.45 28.54
N GLY A 313 -20.04 -13.87 27.67
CA GLY A 313 -21.13 -13.05 27.12
C GLY A 313 -20.96 -12.66 25.64
N THR A 314 -19.81 -12.97 25.03
CA THR A 314 -19.58 -12.79 23.59
C THR A 314 -19.27 -14.13 22.93
N ASP A 315 -20.27 -14.74 22.28
CA ASP A 315 -20.13 -16.02 21.57
C ASP A 315 -18.97 -15.98 20.56
N ASN A 316 -17.82 -16.61 20.87
CA ASN A 316 -16.75 -17.04 19.94
C ASN A 316 -16.53 -16.16 18.68
N ARG A 317 -16.57 -14.82 18.80
CA ARG A 317 -16.58 -13.93 17.63
C ARG A 317 -15.21 -13.87 16.98
N THR A 318 -14.14 -14.01 17.75
CA THR A 318 -12.77 -13.81 17.26
C THR A 318 -11.97 -15.10 17.23
N THR A 319 -11.37 -15.39 16.07
CA THR A 319 -10.43 -16.50 15.85
C THR A 319 -9.14 -16.01 15.22
N LEU A 320 -8.12 -16.86 15.17
CA LEU A 320 -6.89 -16.60 14.43
C LEU A 320 -6.97 -17.24 13.06
N ARG A 321 -6.97 -16.42 12.01
CA ARG A 321 -6.95 -16.89 10.63
C ARG A 321 -5.52 -16.83 10.08
N GLY A 322 -5.02 -17.99 9.68
CA GLY A 322 -3.71 -18.11 9.04
C GLY A 322 -3.70 -17.51 7.64
N ARG A 323 -2.64 -16.78 7.31
CA ARG A 323 -2.31 -16.36 5.94
C ARG A 323 -0.85 -16.62 5.66
N LEU A 324 -0.57 -17.15 4.48
CA LEU A 324 0.78 -17.35 3.99
C LEU A 324 1.35 -16.03 3.46
N GLU A 325 2.42 -15.58 4.09
CA GLU A 325 3.09 -14.32 3.82
C GLU A 325 4.58 -14.59 3.55
N VAL A 326 5.24 -13.65 2.87
CA VAL A 326 6.69 -13.61 2.87
C VAL A 326 7.21 -13.05 4.20
N THR A 327 8.46 -13.33 4.52
CA THR A 327 9.00 -13.03 5.86
C THR A 327 9.25 -11.54 6.04
N THR A 328 9.77 -10.88 5.00
CA THR A 328 10.18 -9.47 5.02
C THR A 328 9.47 -8.63 3.96
N GLY A 329 9.43 -7.30 4.19
CA GLY A 329 8.92 -6.36 3.20
C GLY A 329 9.77 -6.32 1.93
N VAL A 330 11.10 -6.50 2.04
CA VAL A 330 12.02 -6.52 0.89
C VAL A 330 11.67 -7.66 -0.05
N GLU A 331 11.51 -8.88 0.48
CA GLU A 331 11.11 -10.05 -0.29
C GLU A 331 9.72 -9.89 -0.92
N ALA A 332 8.80 -9.15 -0.27
CA ALA A 332 7.48 -8.85 -0.81
C ALA A 332 7.53 -8.00 -2.08
N HIS A 333 8.61 -7.22 -2.25
CA HIS A 333 8.82 -6.34 -3.39
C HIS A 333 9.71 -6.94 -4.48
N GLN A 334 10.25 -8.15 -4.29
CA GLN A 334 11.04 -8.89 -5.29
C GLN A 334 10.14 -9.70 -6.25
N LEU A 335 9.10 -9.05 -6.78
CA LEU A 335 8.10 -9.71 -7.62
C LEU A 335 8.67 -10.09 -9.00
N THR A 336 8.34 -11.30 -9.43
CA THR A 336 8.79 -11.91 -10.69
C THR A 336 7.63 -12.07 -11.68
N ARG A 337 7.95 -12.43 -12.93
CA ARG A 337 6.93 -12.68 -13.97
C ARG A 337 6.15 -13.95 -13.62
N SER A 338 4.91 -14.06 -14.11
CA SER A 338 4.03 -15.22 -13.85
C SER A 338 4.61 -16.57 -14.33
N ALA A 339 5.55 -16.57 -15.28
CA ALA A 339 6.27 -17.75 -15.73
C ALA A 339 7.31 -18.26 -14.70
N GLN A 340 7.78 -17.39 -13.81
CA GLN A 340 8.77 -17.69 -12.76
C GLN A 340 8.12 -17.86 -11.37
N ALA A 341 6.83 -17.56 -11.26
CA ALA A 341 6.06 -17.74 -10.04
C ALA A 341 5.93 -19.23 -9.69
N ILE A 342 5.78 -19.52 -8.39
CA ILE A 342 5.62 -20.89 -7.91
C ILE A 342 4.28 -21.47 -8.38
N ARG A 343 4.34 -22.61 -9.08
CA ARG A 343 3.19 -23.42 -9.49
C ARG A 343 3.23 -24.86 -8.97
N ASP A 344 4.34 -25.24 -8.35
CA ASP A 344 4.51 -26.56 -7.75
C ASP A 344 3.79 -26.63 -6.39
N CYS A 345 2.68 -27.37 -6.37
CA CYS A 345 1.87 -27.56 -5.17
C CYS A 345 2.67 -28.16 -4.00
N ALA A 346 3.68 -29.00 -4.28
CA ALA A 346 4.47 -29.67 -3.25
C ALA A 346 5.22 -28.66 -2.36
N LYS A 347 5.57 -27.48 -2.88
CA LYS A 347 6.23 -26.41 -2.10
C LYS A 347 5.47 -25.99 -0.84
N CYS A 348 4.14 -26.13 -0.84
CA CYS A 348 3.29 -25.78 0.30
C CYS A 348 2.52 -26.98 0.87
N HIS A 349 2.24 -27.99 0.06
CA HIS A 349 1.42 -29.14 0.48
C HIS A 349 2.21 -30.39 0.87
N GLN A 350 3.54 -30.38 0.75
CA GLN A 350 4.35 -31.48 1.29
C GLN A 350 4.42 -31.42 2.82
N GLN A 351 4.53 -32.58 3.44
CA GLN A 351 4.75 -32.64 4.88
C GLN A 351 6.08 -31.96 5.24
N GLY A 352 6.05 -31.11 6.26
CA GLY A 352 7.24 -30.38 6.69
C GLY A 352 7.65 -29.22 5.78
N ALA A 353 6.77 -28.79 4.85
CA ALA A 353 7.06 -27.66 3.98
C ALA A 353 7.51 -26.40 4.76
N ASP A 354 8.58 -25.76 4.29
CA ASP A 354 9.20 -24.57 4.87
C ASP A 354 8.21 -23.49 5.35
N PRO A 355 7.14 -23.16 4.59
CA PRO A 355 6.23 -22.08 4.99
C PRO A 355 5.52 -22.33 6.32
N PHE A 356 5.34 -23.60 6.71
CA PHE A 356 4.66 -24.02 7.94
C PHE A 356 5.62 -24.21 9.12
N GLN A 357 6.94 -24.11 8.89
CA GLN A 357 7.96 -24.17 9.94
C GLN A 357 8.21 -22.81 10.61
N SER A 358 7.74 -21.72 10.02
CA SER A 358 7.82 -20.38 10.58
C SER A 358 6.42 -19.83 10.79
N VAL A 359 6.00 -19.72 12.05
CA VAL A 359 4.67 -19.22 12.41
C VAL A 359 4.78 -17.96 13.24
N THR A 360 4.00 -16.95 12.90
CA THR A 360 3.87 -15.72 13.68
C THR A 360 2.42 -15.48 14.04
N VAL A 361 2.19 -14.82 15.18
CA VAL A 361 0.90 -14.24 15.53
C VAL A 361 1.03 -12.73 15.42
N SER A 362 0.20 -12.12 14.58
CA SER A 362 0.19 -10.68 14.35
C SER A 362 -1.09 -10.04 14.87
N ILE A 363 -0.95 -8.99 15.66
CA ILE A 363 -2.05 -8.15 16.14
C ILE A 363 -1.81 -6.72 15.72
N VAL A 364 -2.87 -6.04 15.29
CA VAL A 364 -2.83 -4.62 14.93
C VAL A 364 -2.85 -3.81 16.23
N GLY A 365 -1.77 -3.10 16.52
CA GLY A 365 -1.65 -2.18 17.65
C GLY A 365 -2.53 -0.95 17.50
N SER A 366 -2.58 -0.11 18.54
CA SER A 366 -3.34 1.15 18.56
C SER A 366 -2.89 2.15 17.48
N ASP A 367 -1.61 2.09 17.08
CA ASP A 367 -1.03 2.83 15.95
C ASP A 367 -1.46 2.29 14.59
N GLY A 368 -2.07 1.11 14.54
CA GLY A 368 -2.28 0.35 13.32
C GLY A 368 -1.10 -0.51 12.91
N ARG A 369 0.06 -0.50 13.59
CA ARG A 369 1.18 -1.41 13.24
C ARG A 369 0.87 -2.83 13.67
N SER A 370 1.23 -3.81 12.86
CA SER A 370 1.17 -5.21 13.29
C SER A 370 2.34 -5.53 14.22
N VAL A 371 2.06 -5.78 15.50
CA VAL A 371 3.02 -6.37 16.44
C VAL A 371 3.03 -7.88 16.22
N ARG A 372 4.22 -8.46 16.04
CA ARG A 372 4.39 -9.86 15.69
C ARG A 372 5.09 -10.63 16.80
N TYR A 373 4.57 -11.81 17.09
CA TYR A 373 5.13 -12.74 18.07
C TYR A 373 5.41 -14.06 17.38
N GLY A 374 6.56 -14.67 17.65
CA GLY A 374 6.84 -16.02 17.18
C GLY A 374 5.89 -17.01 17.83
N ALA A 375 5.40 -17.98 17.07
CA ALA A 375 4.63 -19.11 17.56
C ALA A 375 5.29 -20.41 17.11
N LYS A 376 5.11 -21.46 17.90
CA LYS A 376 5.66 -22.76 17.55
C LYS A 376 4.85 -23.39 16.41
N PRO A 377 5.48 -24.07 15.43
CA PRO A 377 4.78 -24.68 14.30
C PRO A 377 3.63 -25.63 14.67
N GLU A 378 3.74 -26.32 15.80
CA GLU A 378 2.75 -27.30 16.29
C GLU A 378 1.41 -26.64 16.64
N VAL A 379 1.37 -25.31 16.78
CA VAL A 379 0.13 -24.55 16.90
C VAL A 379 -0.80 -24.79 15.71
N LEU A 380 -0.26 -25.05 14.52
CA LEU A 380 -1.08 -25.25 13.31
C LEU A 380 -1.72 -26.64 13.23
N ASN A 381 -1.28 -27.61 14.03
CA ASN A 381 -1.74 -29.00 13.97
C ASN A 381 -2.12 -29.57 15.35
N SER A 382 -2.26 -28.72 16.37
CA SER A 382 -2.66 -29.13 17.71
C SER A 382 -4.17 -29.19 17.84
N ILE A 383 -4.69 -30.23 18.50
CA ILE A 383 -6.11 -30.33 18.85
C ILE A 383 -6.54 -29.18 19.79
N VAL A 384 -5.61 -28.66 20.58
CA VAL A 384 -5.87 -27.60 21.57
C VAL A 384 -6.12 -26.26 20.89
N SER A 385 -5.62 -26.06 19.68
CA SER A 385 -5.76 -24.82 18.91
C SER A 385 -6.85 -24.88 17.83
N VAL A 386 -7.59 -25.99 17.68
CA VAL A 386 -8.64 -26.15 16.64
C VAL A 386 -9.71 -25.07 16.74
N ASP A 387 -10.17 -24.75 17.95
CA ASP A 387 -11.16 -23.69 18.17
C ASP A 387 -10.56 -22.28 18.07
N SER A 388 -9.22 -22.20 18.13
CA SER A 388 -8.46 -20.95 18.16
C SER A 388 -7.97 -20.52 16.78
N VAL A 389 -7.61 -21.47 15.92
CA VAL A 389 -7.04 -21.25 14.59
C VAL A 389 -8.03 -21.74 13.54
N GLY A 390 -8.65 -20.79 12.82
CA GLY A 390 -9.71 -21.05 11.86
C GLY A 390 -9.34 -20.67 10.43
N GLY A 391 -10.11 -21.18 9.46
CA GLY A 391 -10.05 -20.74 8.05
C GLY A 391 -8.76 -21.03 7.30
N PHE A 392 -7.86 -21.87 7.86
CA PHE A 392 -6.58 -22.23 7.28
C PHE A 392 -6.28 -23.71 7.54
N TYR A 393 -6.80 -24.58 6.67
CA TYR A 393 -6.45 -26.01 6.65
C TYR A 393 -5.70 -26.34 5.36
N ALA A 394 -4.38 -26.47 5.46
CA ALA A 394 -3.52 -26.87 4.35
C ALA A 394 -3.15 -28.35 4.50
N ILE A 395 -3.55 -29.15 3.51
CA ILE A 395 -3.16 -30.56 3.40
C ILE A 395 -1.62 -30.63 3.45
N GLY A 396 -1.07 -31.44 4.37
CA GLY A 396 0.36 -31.61 4.58
C GLY A 396 1.00 -30.68 5.62
N GLY A 397 0.44 -29.48 5.84
CA GLY A 397 0.98 -28.47 6.76
C GLY A 397 0.25 -28.35 8.10
N THR A 398 -1.07 -28.46 8.11
CA THR A 398 -1.92 -28.23 9.31
C THR A 398 -2.76 -29.46 9.69
N ARG A 399 -2.41 -30.63 9.16
CA ARG A 399 -3.18 -31.88 9.33
C ARG A 399 -3.04 -32.43 10.76
N ILE A 400 -4.17 -32.69 11.41
CA ILE A 400 -4.21 -33.25 12.78
C ILE A 400 -4.40 -34.76 12.69
N LYS A 401 -3.31 -35.52 12.86
CA LYS A 401 -3.30 -36.99 12.71
C LYS A 401 -4.34 -37.71 13.59
N LEU A 402 -4.66 -37.15 14.76
CA LEU A 402 -5.67 -37.72 15.65
C LEU A 402 -7.07 -37.71 15.01
N LEU A 403 -7.43 -36.64 14.31
CA LEU A 403 -8.72 -36.56 13.62
C LEU A 403 -8.80 -37.55 12.46
N ASP A 404 -7.67 -37.82 11.77
CA ASP A 404 -7.61 -38.86 10.74
C ASP A 404 -7.88 -40.26 11.32
N TRP A 405 -7.29 -40.58 12.47
CA TRP A 405 -7.51 -41.84 13.16
C TRP A 405 -8.95 -41.97 13.67
N LEU A 406 -9.51 -40.91 14.26
CA LEU A 406 -10.91 -40.89 14.69
C LEU A 406 -11.86 -41.06 13.51
N LEU A 407 -11.60 -40.41 12.37
CA LEU A 407 -12.37 -40.60 11.15
C LEU A 407 -12.26 -42.05 10.64
N ALA A 408 -11.05 -42.61 10.61
CA ALA A 408 -10.85 -44.00 10.21
C ALA A 408 -11.61 -44.97 11.12
N LEU A 409 -11.55 -44.77 12.45
CA LEU A 409 -12.33 -45.55 13.41
C LEU A 409 -13.83 -45.38 13.22
N ALA A 410 -14.31 -44.17 12.95
CA ALA A 410 -15.72 -43.91 12.69
C ALA A 410 -16.20 -44.60 11.42
N VAL A 411 -15.41 -44.58 10.34
CA VAL A 411 -15.71 -45.29 9.08
C VAL A 411 -15.70 -46.80 9.30
N LEU A 412 -14.67 -47.33 9.97
CA LEU A 412 -14.58 -48.76 10.31
C LEU A 412 -15.73 -49.21 11.20
N GLY A 413 -16.14 -48.40 12.18
CA GLY A 413 -17.32 -48.65 13.01
C GLY A 413 -18.62 -48.59 12.20
N GLY A 414 -18.77 -47.57 11.35
CA GLY A 414 -19.95 -47.36 10.51
C GLY A 414 -20.18 -48.47 9.49
N ILE A 415 -19.11 -49.06 8.94
CA ILE A 415 -19.19 -50.23 8.04
C ILE A 415 -19.25 -51.53 8.84
N GLY A 416 -18.45 -51.65 9.90
CA GLY A 416 -18.30 -52.85 10.70
C GLY A 416 -19.54 -53.22 11.50
N VAL A 417 -20.28 -52.25 12.03
CA VAL A 417 -21.50 -52.50 12.81
C VAL A 417 -22.61 -53.13 11.96
N PRO A 418 -22.98 -52.60 10.77
CA PRO A 418 -23.93 -53.26 9.88
C PRO A 418 -23.48 -54.65 9.42
N LEU A 419 -22.22 -54.81 9.02
CA LEU A 419 -21.69 -56.11 8.59
C LEU A 419 -21.69 -57.13 9.71
N GLY A 420 -21.29 -56.73 10.91
CA GLY A 420 -21.34 -57.55 12.11
C GLY A 420 -22.78 -57.94 12.45
N HIS A 421 -23.71 -56.99 12.44
CA HIS A 421 -25.13 -57.25 12.67
C HIS A 421 -25.72 -58.23 11.64
N MET A 422 -25.42 -58.05 10.35
CA MET A 422 -25.86 -58.97 9.29
C MET A 422 -25.26 -60.38 9.45
N THR A 423 -23.98 -60.46 9.82
CA THR A 423 -23.27 -61.73 10.01
C THR A 423 -23.83 -62.49 11.22
N VAL A 424 -24.05 -61.80 12.34
CA VAL A 424 -24.69 -62.36 13.54
C VAL A 424 -26.09 -62.84 13.21
N ARG A 425 -26.90 -62.03 12.53
CA ARG A 425 -28.25 -62.42 12.08
C ARG A 425 -28.24 -63.64 11.16
N TRP A 426 -27.27 -63.74 10.26
CA TRP A 426 -27.09 -64.91 9.39
C TRP A 426 -26.70 -66.16 10.18
N LEU A 427 -25.76 -66.05 11.12
CA LEU A 427 -25.35 -67.14 12.01
C LEU A 427 -26.50 -67.64 12.88
N PHE A 428 -27.28 -66.74 13.50
CA PHE A 428 -28.45 -67.11 14.29
C PHE A 428 -29.52 -67.82 13.45
N ARG A 429 -29.79 -67.38 12.22
CA ARG A 429 -30.71 -68.08 11.30
C ARG A 429 -30.22 -69.49 10.97
N ARG A 430 -28.93 -69.65 10.71
CA ARG A 430 -28.32 -70.95 10.40
C ARG A 430 -28.34 -71.89 11.61
N TYR A 431 -28.05 -71.37 12.80
CA TYR A 431 -28.10 -72.12 14.05
C TYR A 431 -29.54 -72.53 14.40
N ALA A 432 -30.51 -71.63 14.24
CA ALA A 432 -31.92 -71.94 14.44
C ALA A 432 -32.43 -73.02 13.48
N LYS A 433 -32.06 -72.97 12.19
CA LYS A 433 -32.35 -74.05 11.22
C LYS A 433 -31.79 -75.40 11.67
N LYS A 434 -30.55 -75.41 12.20
CA LYS A 434 -29.87 -76.62 12.66
C LYS A 434 -30.53 -77.24 13.90
N ILE A 435 -31.07 -76.42 14.81
CA ILE A 435 -31.79 -76.91 16.01
C ILE A 435 -33.21 -77.35 15.68
N SER A 436 -33.90 -76.69 14.74
CA SER A 436 -35.30 -77.00 14.42
C SER A 436 -35.51 -78.27 13.58
N GLY A 437 -34.47 -79.07 13.34
CA GLY A 437 -34.59 -80.37 12.65
C GLY A 437 -35.12 -80.30 11.22
N LYS A 438 -35.02 -79.14 10.54
CA LYS A 438 -35.35 -78.98 9.12
C LYS A 438 -34.04 -78.98 8.33
N GLU A 439 -33.48 -80.16 8.13
CA GLU A 439 -32.57 -80.37 7.02
C GLU A 439 -33.43 -80.40 5.75
N ASP A 440 -33.15 -79.45 4.84
CA ASP A 440 -33.82 -79.35 3.55
C ASP A 440 -33.47 -80.60 2.73
N SER A 441 -34.45 -81.49 2.52
CA SER A 441 -34.49 -82.44 1.39
C SER A 441 -34.66 -81.71 0.07
#